data_AF-A8UU15-F1
#
_entry.id   AF-A8UU15-F1
#
_cell.length_a   1.000
_cell.length_b   1.000
_cell.length_c   1.000
_cell.angle_alpha   90.00
_cell.angle_beta   90.00
_cell.angle_gamma   90.00
#
_symmetry.space_group_name_H-M   'P 1'
#
loop_
_entity.id
_entity.type
_entity.pdbx_description
1 polymer ?
#
loop_
_entity_poly.entity_id
_entity_poly.type
_entity_poly.pdbx_seq_one_letter_code
_entity_poly.pdbx_strand_id
1 'polypeptide(L)'
;MERNWNVGTKYLNDKTRVIVIGITGREASQVVSETEALYPGTIKVGVTPGKGGQEVSGVPVFNTVKEALNSPEGRDVNTGLIYVPPASVKDAVIELVDAGISVIYIITEHVPIRDTVYFYHYAKERGVTIVGPTSLGCIVPRVPARIGAIGGKNPSIAYRDGGLVILSKSGGLTTTTAEMFMRRGWGVYMALALGGDIIACTTFADVLEEIKDDPNVKGVIIQGEVGGTYEEQAAETIRRLYKEGKWNIPVAAFVAGRFQEGLEGVSFGHAGAIVERGKGKATDKIRLFNEVGKETGLVKVAEFYHDLVNCIEELGVERDFEDSTPEGRVQPLYSTIDPESCEFKGD
;
A
#
# COMPACT_ATOMS: atom_id res chain seq x y z
N MET A 1 -12.10 -5.62 -16.75
CA MET A 1 -13.10 -6.47 -16.06
C MET A 1 -14.17 -5.55 -15.53
N GLU A 2 -15.44 -5.87 -15.72
CA GLU A 2 -16.52 -5.12 -15.08
C GLU A 2 -16.39 -5.26 -13.55
N ARG A 3 -16.59 -4.15 -12.83
CA ARG A 3 -16.62 -4.16 -11.35
C ARG A 3 -17.71 -5.12 -10.90
N ASN A 4 -17.33 -6.16 -10.17
CA ASN A 4 -18.26 -7.17 -9.66
C ASN A 4 -18.49 -7.05 -8.15
N TRP A 5 -18.09 -5.95 -7.51
CA TRP A 5 -18.24 -5.65 -6.09
C TRP A 5 -18.99 -4.32 -5.88
N ASN A 6 -19.57 -4.09 -4.70
CA ASN A 6 -20.35 -2.88 -4.40
C ASN A 6 -19.48 -1.76 -3.81
N VAL A 7 -18.51 -2.11 -2.97
CA VAL A 7 -17.68 -1.16 -2.23
C VAL A 7 -16.22 -1.61 -2.28
N GLY A 8 -15.31 -0.66 -2.55
CA GLY A 8 -13.87 -0.88 -2.56
C GLY A 8 -13.28 -0.96 -3.95
N THR A 9 -12.10 -1.57 -4.05
CA THR A 9 -11.29 -1.63 -5.26
C THR A 9 -10.99 -3.07 -5.67
N LYS A 10 -10.31 -3.24 -6.80
CA LYS A 10 -9.79 -4.55 -7.23
C LYS A 10 -8.88 -5.20 -6.17
N TYR A 11 -8.19 -4.40 -5.37
CA TYR A 11 -7.21 -4.84 -4.39
C TYR A 11 -7.85 -5.28 -3.06
N LEU A 12 -9.00 -4.69 -2.70
CA LEU A 12 -9.79 -5.01 -1.51
C LEU A 12 -11.21 -4.45 -1.65
N ASN A 13 -12.22 -5.30 -1.51
CA ASN A 13 -13.64 -4.94 -1.65
C ASN A 13 -14.55 -5.81 -0.76
N ASP A 14 -15.86 -5.52 -0.76
CA ASP A 14 -16.87 -6.21 0.06
C ASP A 14 -17.00 -7.72 -0.23
N LYS A 15 -16.51 -8.18 -1.38
CA LYS A 15 -16.45 -9.59 -1.77
C LYS A 15 -15.11 -10.25 -1.49
N THR A 16 -14.13 -9.55 -0.93
CA THR A 16 -12.83 -10.12 -0.60
C THR A 16 -12.97 -11.24 0.44
N ARG A 17 -12.38 -12.39 0.15
CA ARG A 17 -12.38 -13.60 0.98
C ARG A 17 -10.99 -14.20 0.97
N VAL A 18 -10.36 -14.28 2.14
CA VAL A 18 -8.91 -14.48 2.25
C VAL A 18 -8.54 -15.90 2.65
N ILE A 19 -7.57 -16.47 1.94
CA ILE A 19 -6.78 -17.64 2.36
C ILE A 19 -5.38 -17.19 2.80
N VAL A 20 -4.94 -17.64 3.99
CA VAL A 20 -3.61 -17.31 4.52
C VAL A 20 -2.64 -18.48 4.35
N ILE A 21 -1.57 -18.29 3.59
CA ILE A 21 -0.52 -19.29 3.41
C ILE A 21 0.57 -19.08 4.45
N GLY A 22 0.80 -20.10 5.29
CA GLY A 22 1.64 -20.00 6.48
C GLY A 22 0.89 -19.48 7.72
N ILE A 23 -0.43 -19.66 7.79
CA ILE A 23 -1.30 -19.12 8.86
C ILE A 23 -0.85 -19.44 10.29
N THR A 24 -0.21 -20.59 10.51
CA THR A 24 0.25 -21.02 11.83
C THR A 24 1.63 -20.45 12.22
N GLY A 25 2.25 -19.66 11.33
CA GLY A 25 3.49 -18.95 11.61
C GLY A 25 3.29 -17.87 12.68
N ARG A 26 4.35 -17.54 13.42
CA ARG A 26 4.29 -16.63 14.59
C ARG A 26 3.64 -15.27 14.28
N GLU A 27 4.07 -14.63 13.20
CA GLU A 27 3.56 -13.31 12.82
C GLU A 27 2.18 -13.42 12.15
N ALA A 28 2.02 -14.39 11.26
CA ALA A 28 0.77 -14.66 10.57
C ALA A 28 -0.39 -14.89 11.56
N SER A 29 -0.18 -15.73 12.57
CA SER A 29 -1.23 -16.05 13.54
C SER A 29 -1.62 -14.83 14.39
N GLN A 30 -0.67 -13.97 14.73
CA GLN A 30 -0.96 -12.70 15.40
C GLN A 30 -1.80 -11.79 14.50
N VAL A 31 -1.39 -11.57 13.25
CA VAL A 31 -2.08 -10.67 12.32
C VAL A 31 -3.48 -11.20 11.96
N VAL A 32 -3.63 -12.52 11.81
CA VAL A 32 -4.94 -13.19 11.65
C VAL A 32 -5.82 -12.91 12.86
N SER A 33 -5.31 -13.10 14.07
CA SER A 33 -6.06 -12.84 15.31
C SER A 33 -6.52 -11.38 15.41
N GLU A 34 -5.61 -10.44 15.11
CA GLU A 34 -5.94 -9.01 15.13
C GLU A 34 -6.96 -8.65 14.04
N THR A 35 -6.82 -9.20 12.83
CA THR A 35 -7.72 -8.92 11.71
C THR A 35 -9.10 -9.50 11.94
N GLU A 36 -9.23 -10.73 12.45
CA GLU A 36 -10.53 -11.31 12.76
C GLU A 36 -11.20 -10.64 13.97
N ALA A 37 -10.43 -10.06 14.90
CA ALA A 37 -11.00 -9.26 15.98
C ALA A 37 -11.55 -7.91 15.49
N LEU A 38 -10.95 -7.31 14.47
CA LEU A 38 -11.34 -6.01 13.91
C LEU A 38 -12.42 -6.14 12.82
N TYR A 39 -12.26 -7.12 11.94
CA TYR A 39 -13.05 -7.32 10.72
C TYR A 39 -13.43 -8.81 10.55
N PRO A 40 -14.30 -9.36 11.43
CA PRO A 40 -14.59 -10.78 11.46
C PRO A 40 -15.11 -11.33 10.13
N GLY A 41 -14.65 -12.52 9.76
CA GLY A 41 -15.12 -13.24 8.58
C GLY A 41 -14.46 -12.83 7.27
N THR A 42 -13.42 -11.97 7.31
CA THR A 42 -12.61 -11.63 6.14
C THR A 42 -11.68 -12.81 5.77
N ILE A 43 -11.06 -13.42 6.77
CA ILE A 43 -10.20 -14.59 6.62
C ILE A 43 -11.06 -15.85 6.77
N LYS A 44 -11.05 -16.70 5.74
CA LYS A 44 -11.92 -17.88 5.68
C LYS A 44 -11.21 -19.17 6.05
N VAL A 45 -10.00 -19.33 5.56
CA VAL A 45 -9.22 -20.55 5.68
C VAL A 45 -7.73 -20.22 5.71
N GLY A 46 -6.91 -21.14 6.20
CA GLY A 46 -5.47 -21.02 6.09
C GLY A 46 -4.80 -22.34 5.73
N VAL A 47 -3.56 -22.25 5.26
CA VAL A 47 -2.78 -23.42 4.85
C VAL A 47 -1.47 -23.44 5.62
N THR A 48 -1.12 -24.58 6.17
CA THR A 48 0.23 -24.90 6.61
C THR A 48 0.44 -26.40 6.42
N PRO A 49 1.27 -26.82 5.44
CA PRO A 49 1.53 -28.24 5.21
C PRO A 49 2.00 -28.97 6.47
N GLY A 50 1.32 -30.07 6.81
CA GLY A 50 1.59 -30.86 8.02
C GLY A 50 0.82 -30.40 9.27
N LYS A 51 0.04 -29.32 9.19
CA LYS A 51 -0.82 -28.82 10.28
C LYS A 51 -2.30 -28.71 9.89
N GLY A 52 -2.72 -29.34 8.79
CA GLY A 52 -4.14 -29.41 8.45
C GLY A 52 -4.97 -30.08 9.56
N GLY A 53 -6.19 -29.58 9.77
CA GLY A 53 -7.09 -29.96 10.86
C GLY A 53 -6.91 -29.14 12.15
N GLN A 54 -5.94 -28.22 12.21
CA GLN A 54 -5.83 -27.25 13.30
C GLN A 54 -6.70 -26.01 13.03
N GLU A 55 -6.74 -25.09 13.99
CA GLU A 55 -7.36 -23.78 13.86
C GLU A 55 -6.42 -22.68 14.35
N VAL A 56 -6.53 -21.49 13.77
CA VAL A 56 -5.89 -20.26 14.25
C VAL A 56 -6.97 -19.21 14.43
N SER A 57 -7.29 -18.87 15.67
CA SER A 57 -8.32 -17.87 16.00
C SER A 57 -9.68 -18.16 15.35
N GLY A 58 -10.08 -19.44 15.36
CA GLY A 58 -11.32 -19.93 14.77
C GLY A 58 -11.30 -20.10 13.25
N VAL A 59 -10.16 -19.81 12.59
CA VAL A 59 -9.97 -20.05 11.16
C VAL A 59 -9.42 -21.46 10.94
N PRO A 60 -10.08 -22.32 10.15
CA PRO A 60 -9.63 -23.69 9.88
C PRO A 60 -8.34 -23.72 9.04
N VAL A 61 -7.44 -24.63 9.40
CA VAL A 61 -6.15 -24.84 8.75
C VAL A 61 -6.18 -26.13 7.93
N PHE A 62 -5.66 -26.08 6.70
CA PHE A 62 -5.57 -27.20 5.77
C PHE A 62 -4.12 -27.48 5.36
N ASN A 63 -3.86 -28.63 4.74
CA ASN A 63 -2.52 -28.98 4.28
C ASN A 63 -2.17 -28.39 2.92
N THR A 64 -3.16 -28.14 2.06
CA THR A 64 -2.98 -27.59 0.70
C THR A 64 -4.05 -26.55 0.39
N VAL A 65 -3.77 -25.64 -0.54
CA VAL A 65 -4.76 -24.69 -1.06
C VAL A 65 -5.95 -25.44 -1.68
N LYS A 66 -5.68 -26.50 -2.44
CA LYS A 66 -6.73 -27.32 -3.04
C LYS A 66 -7.67 -27.92 -2.00
N GLU A 67 -7.15 -28.42 -0.89
CA GLU A 67 -7.97 -28.93 0.21
C GLU A 67 -8.85 -27.82 0.80
N ALA A 68 -8.25 -26.66 1.08
CA ALA A 68 -8.96 -25.50 1.62
C ALA A 68 -10.09 -25.02 0.72
N LEU A 69 -9.86 -24.88 -0.59
CA LEU A 69 -10.88 -24.39 -1.54
C LEU A 69 -12.01 -25.40 -1.79
N ASN A 70 -11.80 -26.69 -1.53
CA ASN A 70 -12.85 -27.71 -1.61
C ASN A 70 -13.70 -27.78 -0.34
N SER A 71 -13.24 -27.18 0.77
CA SER A 71 -13.99 -27.13 2.03
C SER A 71 -15.19 -26.18 1.92
N PRO A 72 -16.25 -26.37 2.72
CA PRO A 72 -17.39 -25.44 2.75
C PRO A 72 -17.00 -23.98 3.01
N GLU A 73 -15.99 -23.75 3.86
CA GLU A 73 -15.50 -22.44 4.28
C GLU A 73 -14.67 -21.74 3.22
N GLY A 74 -13.95 -22.50 2.36
CA GLY A 74 -13.03 -21.95 1.37
C GLY A 74 -13.60 -21.71 -0.02
N ARG A 75 -14.85 -22.11 -0.31
CA ARG A 75 -15.44 -22.06 -1.67
C ARG A 75 -15.54 -20.67 -2.30
N ASP A 76 -15.64 -19.62 -1.49
CA ASP A 76 -15.76 -18.23 -1.96
C ASP A 76 -14.46 -17.44 -1.89
N VAL A 77 -13.36 -18.08 -1.48
CA VAL A 77 -12.02 -17.46 -1.40
C VAL A 77 -11.56 -17.00 -2.77
N ASN A 78 -11.08 -15.77 -2.82
CA ASN A 78 -10.63 -15.11 -4.05
C ASN A 78 -9.32 -14.32 -3.88
N THR A 79 -8.84 -14.20 -2.65
CA THR A 79 -7.64 -13.42 -2.29
C THR A 79 -6.69 -14.26 -1.44
N GLY A 80 -5.41 -14.31 -1.81
CA GLY A 80 -4.35 -15.00 -1.09
C GLY A 80 -3.48 -14.04 -0.28
N LEU A 81 -3.10 -14.43 0.93
CA LEU A 81 -2.20 -13.68 1.81
C LEU A 81 -1.03 -14.57 2.21
N ILE A 82 0.17 -14.25 1.73
CA ILE A 82 1.38 -15.07 1.88
C ILE A 82 2.24 -14.56 3.03
N TYR A 83 2.44 -15.41 4.03
CA TYR A 83 3.28 -15.20 5.22
C TYR A 83 4.38 -16.26 5.37
N VAL A 84 4.61 -17.10 4.35
CA VAL A 84 5.65 -18.14 4.42
C VAL A 84 7.06 -17.55 4.32
N PRO A 85 8.10 -18.30 4.76
CA PRO A 85 9.49 -17.88 4.59
C PRO A 85 9.87 -17.65 3.12
N PRO A 86 10.91 -16.85 2.82
CA PRO A 86 11.26 -16.45 1.44
C PRO A 86 11.46 -17.63 0.48
N ALA A 87 12.06 -18.71 0.96
CA ALA A 87 12.31 -19.93 0.18
C ALA A 87 11.03 -20.63 -0.32
N SER A 88 9.90 -20.39 0.35
CA SER A 88 8.60 -21.02 0.05
C SER A 88 7.65 -20.11 -0.73
N VAL A 89 8.01 -18.83 -0.94
CA VAL A 89 7.09 -17.86 -1.57
C VAL A 89 6.71 -18.25 -2.99
N LYS A 90 7.68 -18.64 -3.82
CA LYS A 90 7.39 -19.04 -5.20
C LYS A 90 6.39 -20.19 -5.25
N ASP A 91 6.61 -21.23 -4.45
CA ASP A 91 5.72 -22.40 -4.39
C ASP A 91 4.29 -21.98 -4.00
N ALA A 92 4.16 -21.18 -2.93
CA ALA A 92 2.88 -20.63 -2.48
C ALA A 92 2.17 -19.77 -3.54
N VAL A 93 2.91 -18.91 -4.26
CA VAL A 93 2.33 -18.10 -5.33
C VAL A 93 1.82 -18.97 -6.48
N ILE A 94 2.61 -19.95 -6.93
CA ILE A 94 2.21 -20.84 -8.02
C ILE A 94 0.99 -21.67 -7.61
N GLU A 95 0.96 -22.20 -6.38
CA GLU A 95 -0.18 -22.96 -5.84
C GLU A 95 -1.47 -22.12 -5.85
N LEU A 96 -1.41 -20.87 -5.40
CA LEU A 96 -2.57 -19.96 -5.40
C LEU A 96 -3.01 -19.59 -6.82
N VAL A 97 -2.06 -19.29 -7.70
CA VAL A 97 -2.36 -18.93 -9.10
C VAL A 97 -3.03 -20.10 -9.83
N ASP A 98 -2.52 -21.32 -9.68
CA ASP A 98 -3.08 -22.53 -10.29
C ASP A 98 -4.44 -22.91 -9.70
N ALA A 99 -4.68 -22.53 -8.45
CA ALA A 99 -5.97 -22.69 -7.78
C ALA A 99 -7.02 -21.64 -8.17
N GLY A 100 -6.67 -20.67 -9.03
CA GLY A 100 -7.59 -19.65 -9.54
C GLY A 100 -7.79 -18.45 -8.61
N ILE A 101 -6.89 -18.22 -7.65
CA ILE A 101 -6.92 -17.04 -6.79
C ILE A 101 -6.53 -15.80 -7.60
N SER A 102 -7.39 -14.77 -7.56
CA SER A 102 -7.31 -13.62 -8.45
C SER A 102 -6.41 -12.48 -7.96
N VAL A 103 -6.24 -12.37 -6.64
CA VAL A 103 -5.43 -11.33 -5.98
C VAL A 103 -4.55 -11.99 -4.92
N ILE A 104 -3.27 -11.69 -4.91
CA ILE A 104 -2.30 -12.25 -3.94
C ILE A 104 -1.51 -11.11 -3.32
N TYR A 105 -1.37 -11.13 -1.99
CA TYR A 105 -0.47 -10.25 -1.26
C TYR A 105 0.70 -11.05 -0.71
N ILE A 106 1.92 -10.58 -0.98
CA ILE A 106 3.16 -11.17 -0.50
C ILE A 106 3.72 -10.26 0.60
N ILE A 107 3.57 -10.67 1.86
CA ILE A 107 4.09 -9.92 3.01
C ILE A 107 5.57 -10.18 3.21
N THR A 108 6.01 -11.39 2.88
CA THR A 108 7.38 -11.87 3.03
C THR A 108 8.41 -10.91 2.44
N GLU A 109 9.39 -10.55 3.25
CA GLU A 109 10.57 -9.78 2.83
C GLU A 109 11.70 -10.69 2.34
N HIS A 110 12.66 -10.13 1.58
CA HIS A 110 13.85 -10.85 1.09
C HIS A 110 13.55 -12.04 0.16
N VAL A 111 12.46 -11.95 -0.60
CA VAL A 111 12.19 -12.91 -1.67
C VAL A 111 13.26 -12.77 -2.76
N PRO A 112 13.89 -13.86 -3.22
CA PRO A 112 14.89 -13.75 -4.27
C PRO A 112 14.30 -13.10 -5.53
N ILE A 113 14.99 -12.08 -6.07
CA ILE A 113 14.56 -11.34 -7.27
C ILE A 113 14.17 -12.29 -8.41
N ARG A 114 14.97 -13.34 -8.62
CA ARG A 114 14.74 -14.35 -9.67
C ARG A 114 13.39 -15.04 -9.51
N ASP A 115 13.01 -15.34 -8.27
CA ASP A 115 11.73 -15.99 -7.98
C ASP A 115 10.59 -14.99 -8.19
N THR A 116 10.76 -13.73 -7.78
CA THR A 116 9.81 -12.64 -8.06
C THR A 116 9.54 -12.41 -9.54
N VAL A 117 10.61 -12.31 -10.35
CA VAL A 117 10.48 -12.21 -11.81
C VAL A 117 9.70 -13.38 -12.38
N TYR A 118 10.01 -14.61 -11.94
CA TYR A 118 9.33 -15.81 -12.44
C TYR A 118 7.83 -15.77 -12.18
N PHE A 119 7.41 -15.59 -10.92
CA PHE A 119 5.99 -15.64 -10.60
C PHE A 119 5.22 -14.40 -11.07
N TYR A 120 5.88 -13.24 -11.22
CA TYR A 120 5.28 -12.06 -11.85
C TYR A 120 4.79 -12.36 -13.27
N HIS A 121 5.66 -12.94 -14.12
CA HIS A 121 5.30 -13.31 -15.48
C HIS A 121 4.25 -14.43 -15.51
N TYR A 122 4.41 -15.45 -14.66
CA TYR A 122 3.47 -16.57 -14.55
C TYR A 122 2.04 -16.11 -14.20
N ALA A 123 1.92 -15.20 -13.22
CA ALA A 123 0.65 -14.63 -12.79
C ALA A 123 0.04 -13.71 -13.86
N LYS A 124 0.88 -12.90 -14.53
CA LYS A 124 0.43 -12.00 -15.60
C LYS A 124 -0.22 -12.75 -16.77
N GLU A 125 0.36 -13.88 -17.18
CA GLU A 125 -0.23 -14.75 -18.23
C GLU A 125 -1.61 -15.31 -17.85
N ARG A 126 -1.92 -15.37 -16.55
CA ARG A 126 -3.16 -15.89 -15.99
C ARG A 126 -4.11 -14.79 -15.48
N GLY A 127 -3.74 -13.52 -15.66
CA GLY A 127 -4.54 -12.38 -15.20
C GLY A 127 -4.62 -12.23 -13.68
N VAL A 128 -3.72 -12.86 -12.92
CA VAL A 128 -3.67 -12.75 -11.46
C VAL A 128 -2.89 -11.50 -11.05
N THR A 129 -3.43 -10.77 -10.08
CA THR A 129 -2.81 -9.56 -9.52
C THR A 129 -1.99 -9.93 -8.29
N ILE A 130 -0.74 -9.46 -8.21
CA ILE A 130 0.13 -9.68 -7.05
C ILE A 130 0.59 -8.33 -6.50
N VAL A 131 0.37 -8.09 -5.21
CA VAL A 131 0.89 -6.94 -4.46
C VAL A 131 2.07 -7.41 -3.60
N GLY A 132 3.15 -6.64 -3.58
CA GLY A 132 4.43 -7.03 -2.98
C GLY A 132 5.44 -7.59 -3.99
N PRO A 133 6.52 -8.27 -3.53
CA PRO A 133 6.80 -8.65 -2.13
C PRO A 133 7.05 -7.48 -1.16
N THR A 134 7.19 -7.79 0.13
CA THR A 134 7.40 -6.78 1.19
C THR A 134 6.22 -5.78 1.30
N SER A 135 5.02 -6.20 0.90
CA SER A 135 3.81 -5.40 1.05
C SER A 135 3.36 -5.45 2.51
N LEU A 136 3.11 -4.31 3.16
CA LEU A 136 2.43 -4.31 4.46
C LEU A 136 0.96 -4.71 4.34
N GLY A 137 0.36 -4.48 3.16
CA GLY A 137 -1.00 -4.84 2.84
C GLY A 137 -1.85 -3.66 2.35
N CYS A 138 -3.17 -3.80 2.52
CA CYS A 138 -4.17 -2.87 2.01
C CYS A 138 -5.29 -2.65 3.03
N ILE A 139 -5.79 -1.43 3.14
CA ILE A 139 -6.98 -1.11 3.94
C ILE A 139 -7.90 -0.18 3.15
N VAL A 140 -9.20 -0.49 3.20
CA VAL A 140 -10.28 0.32 2.62
C VAL A 140 -11.29 0.56 3.76
N PRO A 141 -11.23 1.71 4.45
CA PRO A 141 -12.08 1.97 5.63
C PRO A 141 -13.59 1.79 5.38
N ARG A 142 -14.04 2.03 4.14
CA ARG A 142 -15.44 1.86 3.74
C ARG A 142 -15.90 0.39 3.62
N VAL A 143 -14.98 -0.57 3.44
CA VAL A 143 -15.27 -2.01 3.31
C VAL A 143 -15.34 -2.71 4.68
N PRO A 144 -15.19 -1.96 5.77
CA PRO A 144 -14.40 -2.35 6.96
C PRO A 144 -13.68 -3.70 6.84
N ALA A 145 -12.60 -3.74 6.05
CA ALA A 145 -11.69 -4.87 5.96
C ALA A 145 -10.25 -4.38 5.79
N ARG A 146 -9.29 -5.27 6.05
CA ARG A 146 -7.89 -5.07 5.69
C ARG A 146 -7.26 -6.38 5.21
N ILE A 147 -6.19 -6.25 4.44
CA ILE A 147 -5.26 -7.32 4.11
C ILE A 147 -3.92 -6.99 4.74
N GLY A 148 -3.27 -7.98 5.36
CA GLY A 148 -1.97 -7.79 6.02
C GLY A 148 -2.06 -7.06 7.36
N ALA A 149 -0.92 -6.54 7.83
CA ALA A 149 -0.76 -5.95 9.16
C ALA A 149 -0.99 -4.43 9.19
N ILE A 150 -1.44 -3.83 8.08
CA ILE A 150 -1.64 -2.39 7.94
C ILE A 150 -2.57 -1.83 9.02
N GLY A 151 -2.16 -0.72 9.66
CA GLY A 151 -2.87 -0.11 10.79
C GLY A 151 -2.70 -0.81 12.15
N GLY A 152 -2.00 -1.94 12.22
CA GLY A 152 -1.66 -2.61 13.47
C GLY A 152 -2.87 -2.94 14.35
N LYS A 153 -2.74 -2.79 15.67
CA LYS A 153 -3.80 -3.19 16.62
C LYS A 153 -5.07 -2.34 16.56
N ASN A 154 -4.94 -1.06 16.24
CA ASN A 154 -6.07 -0.14 16.17
C ASN A 154 -5.95 0.78 14.94
N PRO A 155 -6.46 0.33 13.78
CA PRO A 155 -6.40 1.12 12.54
C PRO A 155 -7.11 2.48 12.64
N SER A 156 -8.10 2.63 13.54
CA SER A 156 -8.86 3.89 13.66
C SER A 156 -8.03 5.09 14.13
N ILE A 157 -6.83 4.87 14.66
CA ILE A 157 -5.88 5.94 15.01
C ILE A 157 -5.40 6.70 13.77
N ALA A 158 -5.37 6.05 12.61
CA ALA A 158 -4.83 6.63 11.37
C ALA A 158 -5.82 6.60 10.21
N TYR A 159 -6.76 5.65 10.20
CA TYR A 159 -7.65 5.39 9.08
C TYR A 159 -9.09 5.73 9.41
N ARG A 160 -9.63 6.69 8.66
CA ARG A 160 -11.05 7.08 8.61
C ARG A 160 -11.48 7.14 7.15
N ASP A 161 -12.71 6.78 6.84
CA ASP A 161 -13.23 6.87 5.46
C ASP A 161 -13.14 8.31 4.92
N GLY A 162 -12.77 8.44 3.65
CA GLY A 162 -12.58 9.71 2.96
C GLY A 162 -12.13 9.49 1.51
N GLY A 163 -11.68 10.55 0.84
CA GLY A 163 -11.43 10.54 -0.60
C GLY A 163 -10.01 10.20 -1.06
N LEU A 164 -9.01 10.16 -0.16
CA LEU A 164 -7.61 9.99 -0.58
C LEU A 164 -7.24 8.53 -0.80
N VAL A 165 -6.45 8.27 -1.85
CA VAL A 165 -5.73 7.01 -2.04
C VAL A 165 -4.26 7.20 -1.73
N ILE A 166 -3.71 6.42 -0.80
CA ILE A 166 -2.29 6.48 -0.43
C ILE A 166 -1.58 5.28 -1.05
N LEU A 167 -0.62 5.55 -1.93
CA LEU A 167 0.26 4.56 -2.54
C LEU A 167 1.68 4.78 -2.03
N SER A 168 2.28 3.76 -1.44
CA SER A 168 3.61 3.88 -0.84
C SER A 168 4.46 2.63 -1.03
N LYS A 169 5.77 2.82 -1.24
CA LYS A 169 6.75 1.73 -1.11
C LYS A 169 6.91 1.31 0.36
N SER A 170 6.92 2.27 1.29
CA SER A 170 7.11 2.03 2.73
C SER A 170 5.77 1.73 3.42
N GLY A 171 5.69 0.53 4.03
CA GLY A 171 4.52 0.12 4.80
C GLY A 171 4.22 1.04 5.99
N GLY A 172 5.20 1.26 6.86
CA GLY A 172 5.03 2.12 8.05
C GLY A 172 4.62 3.55 7.68
N LEU A 173 5.29 4.13 6.69
CA LEU A 173 5.01 5.50 6.23
C LEU A 173 3.58 5.65 5.68
N THR A 174 3.00 4.58 5.12
CA THR A 174 1.60 4.57 4.68
C THR A 174 0.65 4.94 5.84
N THR A 175 0.87 4.36 7.02
CA THR A 175 0.04 4.62 8.21
C THR A 175 0.33 5.99 8.80
N THR A 176 1.61 6.40 8.84
CA THR A 176 2.00 7.76 9.27
C THR A 176 1.33 8.83 8.41
N THR A 177 1.21 8.58 7.10
CA THR A 177 0.57 9.49 6.16
C THR A 177 -0.92 9.58 6.40
N ALA A 178 -1.58 8.44 6.54
CA ALA A 178 -3.01 8.38 6.83
C ALA A 178 -3.36 9.20 8.07
N GLU A 179 -2.61 9.04 9.17
CA GLU A 179 -2.81 9.83 10.39
C GLU A 179 -2.52 11.33 10.18
N MET A 180 -1.45 11.67 9.47
CA MET A 180 -1.10 13.07 9.16
C MET A 180 -2.23 13.79 8.42
N PHE A 181 -2.82 13.14 7.41
CA PHE A 181 -3.96 13.68 6.66
C PHE A 181 -5.26 13.67 7.47
N MET A 182 -5.50 12.63 8.26
CA MET A 182 -6.66 12.54 9.15
C MET A 182 -6.66 13.69 10.17
N ARG A 183 -5.50 14.11 10.70
CA ARG A 183 -5.46 15.26 11.60
C ARG A 183 -5.81 16.58 10.89
N ARG A 184 -5.66 16.64 9.56
CA ARG A 184 -5.87 17.84 8.74
C ARG A 184 -7.19 17.86 7.96
N GLY A 185 -8.07 16.88 8.20
CA GLY A 185 -9.43 16.85 7.66
C GLY A 185 -9.64 15.93 6.45
N TRP A 186 -8.65 15.12 6.06
CA TRP A 186 -8.78 14.17 4.95
C TRP A 186 -8.78 12.72 5.44
N GLY A 187 -9.73 11.94 4.96
CA GLY A 187 -9.77 10.51 5.18
C GLY A 187 -9.13 9.73 4.02
N VAL A 188 -9.15 8.41 4.16
CA VAL A 188 -8.57 7.47 3.22
C VAL A 188 -9.67 6.61 2.61
N TYR A 189 -9.75 6.59 1.28
CA TYR A 189 -10.53 5.62 0.54
C TYR A 189 -9.79 4.27 0.49
N MET A 190 -8.53 4.29 0.07
CA MET A 190 -7.66 3.10 0.04
C MET A 190 -6.22 3.49 0.41
N ALA A 191 -5.61 2.74 1.33
CA ALA A 191 -4.17 2.79 1.54
C ALA A 191 -3.55 1.46 1.14
N LEU A 192 -2.58 1.51 0.23
CA LEU A 192 -1.95 0.34 -0.37
C LEU A 192 -0.42 0.47 -0.29
N ALA A 193 0.19 -0.38 0.53
CA ALA A 193 1.63 -0.50 0.63
C ALA A 193 2.14 -1.52 -0.41
N LEU A 194 2.80 -1.02 -1.45
CA LEU A 194 3.26 -1.83 -2.59
C LEU A 194 4.49 -2.68 -2.25
N GLY A 195 5.30 -2.24 -1.28
CA GLY A 195 6.59 -2.83 -0.92
C GLY A 195 7.77 -2.17 -1.65
N GLY A 196 8.97 -2.36 -1.08
CA GLY A 196 10.22 -1.75 -1.54
C GLY A 196 11.16 -2.68 -2.31
N ASP A 197 10.70 -3.87 -2.70
CA ASP A 197 11.52 -4.82 -3.47
C ASP A 197 11.92 -4.26 -4.85
N ILE A 198 13.04 -4.75 -5.39
CA ILE A 198 13.53 -4.36 -6.72
C ILE A 198 12.45 -4.58 -7.78
N ILE A 199 11.80 -5.73 -7.73
CA ILE A 199 10.68 -6.07 -8.61
C ILE A 199 9.42 -6.10 -7.76
N ALA A 200 8.60 -5.06 -7.87
CA ALA A 200 7.25 -5.04 -7.33
C ALA A 200 6.29 -5.58 -8.38
N CYS A 201 5.36 -6.46 -7.98
CA CYS A 201 4.42 -7.07 -8.93
C CYS A 201 3.20 -6.19 -9.23
N THR A 202 2.93 -5.21 -8.37
CA THR A 202 2.01 -4.10 -8.60
C THR A 202 2.79 -2.81 -8.41
N THR A 203 2.82 -1.96 -9.42
CA THR A 203 3.52 -0.67 -9.42
C THR A 203 2.55 0.48 -9.15
N PHE A 204 3.07 1.68 -8.90
CA PHE A 204 2.25 2.89 -8.84
C PHE A 204 1.40 3.07 -10.10
N ALA A 205 1.99 2.85 -11.27
CA ALA A 205 1.31 2.96 -12.56
C ALA A 205 0.16 1.98 -12.70
N ASP A 206 0.34 0.72 -12.26
CA ASP A 206 -0.72 -0.29 -12.31
C ASP A 206 -1.94 0.12 -11.48
N VAL A 207 -1.70 0.70 -10.29
CA VAL A 207 -2.80 1.17 -9.44
C VAL A 207 -3.52 2.36 -10.07
N LEU A 208 -2.77 3.33 -10.60
CA LEU A 208 -3.34 4.50 -11.30
C LEU A 208 -4.25 4.06 -12.46
N GLU A 209 -3.84 3.04 -13.23
CA GLU A 209 -4.68 2.45 -14.27
C GLU A 209 -5.99 1.85 -13.74
N GLU A 210 -5.99 1.25 -12.55
CA GLU A 210 -7.18 0.62 -11.97
C GLU A 210 -8.14 1.65 -11.34
N ILE A 211 -7.62 2.75 -10.79
CA ILE A 211 -8.43 3.74 -10.05
C ILE A 211 -8.94 4.91 -10.90
N LYS A 212 -8.48 5.06 -12.15
CA LYS A 212 -8.81 6.21 -13.02
C LYS A 212 -10.30 6.49 -13.18
N ASP A 213 -11.13 5.45 -13.14
CA ASP A 213 -12.59 5.53 -13.30
C ASP A 213 -13.35 5.39 -11.96
N ASP A 214 -12.66 5.44 -10.81
CA ASP A 214 -13.30 5.33 -9.50
C ASP A 214 -13.79 6.70 -8.99
N PRO A 215 -15.11 6.95 -8.93
CA PRO A 215 -15.63 8.24 -8.49
C PRO A 215 -15.37 8.53 -7.01
N ASN A 216 -14.95 7.54 -6.21
CA ASN A 216 -14.62 7.72 -4.81
C ASN A 216 -13.22 8.29 -4.59
N VAL A 217 -12.36 8.24 -5.61
CA VAL A 217 -10.99 8.75 -5.51
C VAL A 217 -10.99 10.25 -5.79
N LYS A 218 -10.71 11.04 -4.76
CA LYS A 218 -10.68 12.51 -4.82
C LYS A 218 -9.26 13.08 -4.90
N GLY A 219 -8.27 12.29 -4.52
CA GLY A 219 -6.86 12.64 -4.64
C GLY A 219 -5.98 11.41 -4.39
N VAL A 220 -4.76 11.45 -4.91
CA VAL A 220 -3.77 10.37 -4.75
C VAL A 220 -2.52 10.93 -4.07
N ILE A 221 -2.01 10.20 -3.09
CA ILE A 221 -0.68 10.40 -2.52
C ILE A 221 0.25 9.33 -3.08
N ILE A 222 1.37 9.74 -3.68
CA ILE A 222 2.46 8.84 -4.09
C ILE A 222 3.67 9.08 -3.20
N GLN A 223 4.12 8.04 -2.52
CA GLN A 223 5.29 8.08 -1.64
C GLN A 223 6.35 7.15 -2.19
N GLY A 224 7.19 7.74 -3.03
CA GLY A 224 8.28 7.07 -3.72
C GLY A 224 9.60 7.23 -3.00
N GLU A 225 10.60 6.58 -3.58
CA GLU A 225 11.98 6.57 -3.10
C GLU A 225 12.94 6.55 -4.29
N VAL A 226 14.21 6.87 -4.04
CA VAL A 226 15.31 6.63 -4.98
C VAL A 226 15.38 5.15 -5.41
N GLY A 227 15.84 4.92 -6.64
CA GLY A 227 16.03 3.62 -7.29
C GLY A 227 14.80 3.06 -8.02
N GLY A 228 15.06 2.29 -9.08
CA GLY A 228 14.04 1.80 -10.00
C GLY A 228 13.33 2.92 -10.77
N THR A 229 12.30 2.57 -11.56
CA THR A 229 11.63 3.51 -12.48
C THR A 229 10.13 3.67 -12.27
N TYR A 230 9.59 3.13 -11.17
CA TYR A 230 8.14 3.05 -10.94
C TYR A 230 7.48 4.42 -10.79
N GLU A 231 8.17 5.38 -10.17
CA GLU A 231 7.72 6.76 -10.04
C GLU A 231 7.67 7.46 -11.40
N GLU A 232 8.70 7.27 -12.23
CA GLU A 232 8.69 7.81 -13.60
C GLU A 232 7.57 7.19 -14.44
N GLN A 233 7.36 5.87 -14.33
CA GLN A 233 6.25 5.17 -14.99
C GLN A 233 4.88 5.69 -14.51
N ALA A 234 4.74 6.03 -13.24
CA ALA A 234 3.53 6.63 -12.69
C ALA A 234 3.26 8.01 -13.31
N ALA A 235 4.29 8.86 -13.39
CA ALA A 235 4.19 10.18 -14.02
C ALA A 235 3.77 10.06 -15.50
N GLU A 236 4.38 9.15 -16.27
CA GLU A 236 4.00 8.92 -17.67
C GLU A 236 2.58 8.35 -17.81
N THR A 237 2.14 7.51 -16.86
CA THR A 237 0.78 6.98 -16.84
C THR A 237 -0.25 8.08 -16.60
N ILE A 238 0.00 8.98 -15.64
CA ILE A 238 -0.84 10.16 -15.41
C ILE A 238 -0.91 11.02 -16.67
N ARG A 239 0.24 11.35 -17.27
CA ARG A 239 0.34 12.14 -18.50
C ARG A 239 -0.47 11.51 -19.64
N ARG A 240 -0.31 10.20 -19.86
CA ARG A 240 -1.01 9.47 -20.91
C ARG A 240 -2.52 9.46 -20.66
N LEU A 241 -2.97 9.06 -19.47
CA LEU A 241 -4.39 9.00 -19.14
C LEU A 241 -5.04 10.38 -19.19
N TYR A 242 -4.33 11.44 -18.81
CA TYR A 242 -4.80 12.82 -18.96
C TYR A 242 -5.00 13.20 -20.44
N LYS A 243 -4.02 12.91 -21.31
CA LYS A 243 -4.12 13.16 -22.76
C LYS A 243 -5.24 12.35 -23.42
N GLU A 244 -5.57 11.18 -22.87
CA GLU A 244 -6.71 10.36 -23.29
C GLU A 244 -8.05 10.85 -22.73
N GLY A 245 -8.07 11.89 -21.88
CA GLY A 245 -9.29 12.38 -21.23
C GLY A 245 -9.83 11.47 -20.13
N LYS A 246 -9.01 10.56 -19.61
CA LYS A 246 -9.37 9.55 -18.60
C LYS A 246 -8.79 9.82 -17.22
N TRP A 247 -8.10 10.96 -17.04
CA TRP A 247 -7.52 11.33 -15.75
C TRP A 247 -7.86 12.77 -15.40
N ASN A 248 -8.52 12.94 -14.26
CA ASN A 248 -8.88 14.22 -13.67
C ASN A 248 -8.63 14.25 -12.15
N ILE A 249 -7.89 13.26 -11.63
CA ILE A 249 -7.65 13.08 -10.20
C ILE A 249 -6.34 13.81 -9.82
N PRO A 250 -6.35 14.71 -8.83
CA PRO A 250 -5.13 15.36 -8.34
C PRO A 250 -4.17 14.38 -7.65
N VAL A 251 -2.86 14.59 -7.83
CA VAL A 251 -1.79 13.73 -7.30
C VAL A 251 -0.73 14.56 -6.58
N ALA A 252 -0.53 14.30 -5.29
CA ALA A 252 0.61 14.81 -4.54
C ALA A 252 1.69 13.72 -4.41
N ALA A 253 2.92 14.03 -4.82
CA ALA A 253 4.04 13.08 -4.78
C ALA A 253 5.14 13.54 -3.83
N PHE A 254 5.75 12.60 -3.10
CA PHE A 254 6.98 12.79 -2.34
C PHE A 254 7.96 11.70 -2.72
N VAL A 255 9.23 12.06 -2.97
CA VAL A 255 10.29 11.11 -3.34
C VAL A 255 11.44 11.23 -2.35
N ALA A 256 11.61 10.23 -1.50
CA ALA A 256 12.70 10.19 -0.53
C ALA A 256 14.06 9.90 -1.18
N GLY A 257 15.14 10.08 -0.41
CA GLY A 257 16.50 9.72 -0.84
C GLY A 257 17.25 10.80 -1.64
N ARG A 258 16.69 12.02 -1.79
CA ARG A 258 17.36 13.16 -2.45
C ARG A 258 18.75 13.45 -1.88
N PHE A 259 18.95 13.27 -0.57
CA PHE A 259 20.24 13.49 0.08
C PHE A 259 21.34 12.52 -0.39
N GLN A 260 20.97 11.33 -0.89
CA GLN A 260 21.93 10.33 -1.33
C GLN A 260 22.66 10.73 -2.60
N GLU A 261 22.11 11.64 -3.39
CA GLU A 261 22.77 12.11 -4.61
C GLU A 261 24.07 12.89 -4.33
N GLY A 262 24.21 13.41 -3.10
CA GLY A 262 25.46 14.00 -2.61
C GLY A 262 26.38 13.02 -1.87
N LEU A 263 26.01 11.74 -1.75
CA LEU A 263 26.77 10.72 -1.01
C LEU A 263 27.24 9.60 -1.93
N GLU A 264 28.55 9.39 -2.03
CA GLU A 264 29.11 8.26 -2.77
C GLU A 264 28.98 6.95 -1.97
N GLY A 265 28.42 5.90 -2.59
CA GLY A 265 28.48 4.53 -2.08
C GLY A 265 27.48 4.13 -1.00
N VAL A 266 26.49 4.96 -0.65
CA VAL A 266 25.47 4.63 0.36
C VAL A 266 24.22 4.03 -0.29
N SER A 267 23.94 2.75 -0.04
CA SER A 267 22.64 2.13 -0.35
C SER A 267 21.67 2.27 0.83
N PHE A 268 20.46 2.82 0.64
CA PHE A 268 19.46 2.95 1.72
C PHE A 268 18.38 1.86 1.66
N GLY A 269 18.07 1.30 2.83
CA GLY A 269 16.76 0.80 3.26
C GLY A 269 16.12 -0.34 2.48
N HIS A 270 15.60 -0.05 1.29
CA HIS A 270 14.81 -0.99 0.49
C HIS A 270 15.63 -1.53 -0.68
N ALA A 271 15.46 -2.82 -0.98
CA ALA A 271 16.26 -3.52 -1.98
C ALA A 271 16.21 -2.83 -3.36
N GLY A 272 15.08 -2.18 -3.70
CA GLY A 272 14.84 -1.48 -4.96
C GLY A 272 15.62 -0.19 -5.20
N ALA A 273 16.41 0.30 -4.24
CA ALA A 273 17.15 1.57 -4.32
C ALA A 273 18.37 1.54 -5.27
N ILE A 274 18.27 0.87 -6.43
CA ILE A 274 19.34 0.77 -7.44
C ILE A 274 19.06 1.76 -8.58
N VAL A 275 20.06 2.57 -8.93
CA VAL A 275 19.98 3.59 -9.99
C VAL A 275 20.46 3.00 -11.32
N GLU A 276 19.63 3.11 -12.37
CA GLU A 276 19.97 2.72 -13.73
C GLU A 276 20.52 3.93 -14.52
N ARG A 277 21.22 3.72 -15.65
CA ARG A 277 21.81 4.83 -16.42
C ARG A 277 20.73 5.83 -16.88
N GLY A 278 20.65 6.98 -16.19
CA GLY A 278 19.73 8.08 -16.49
C GLY A 278 18.32 7.94 -15.91
N LYS A 279 18.06 6.95 -15.05
CA LYS A 279 16.77 6.76 -14.36
C LYS A 279 16.97 6.26 -12.93
N GLY A 280 16.02 6.56 -12.04
CA GLY A 280 16.07 6.09 -10.67
C GLY A 280 16.75 7.02 -9.67
N LYS A 281 17.25 8.19 -10.07
CA LYS A 281 17.58 9.24 -9.08
C LYS A 281 16.31 9.89 -8.55
N ALA A 282 16.35 10.37 -7.31
CA ALA A 282 15.20 11.10 -6.76
C ALA A 282 14.95 12.40 -7.54
N THR A 283 16.00 13.09 -7.98
CA THR A 283 15.92 14.29 -8.81
C THR A 283 15.27 14.04 -10.17
N ASP A 284 15.58 12.93 -10.84
CA ASP A 284 14.96 12.56 -12.12
C ASP A 284 13.46 12.34 -11.97
N LYS A 285 13.05 11.66 -10.89
CA LYS A 285 11.64 11.39 -10.53
C LYS A 285 10.87 12.68 -10.23
N ILE A 286 11.45 13.53 -9.37
CA ILE A 286 10.88 14.84 -9.02
C ILE A 286 10.73 15.71 -10.26
N ARG A 287 11.74 15.74 -11.14
CA ARG A 287 11.68 16.50 -12.40
C ARG A 287 10.51 16.03 -13.25
N LEU A 288 10.35 14.73 -13.45
CA LEU A 288 9.29 14.21 -14.33
C LEU A 288 7.89 14.47 -13.77
N PHE A 289 7.66 14.30 -12.46
CA PHE A 289 6.39 14.70 -11.85
C PHE A 289 6.12 16.20 -12.00
N ASN A 290 7.14 17.06 -11.85
CA ASN A 290 7.00 18.50 -12.07
C ASN A 290 6.67 18.86 -13.54
N GLU A 291 7.25 18.16 -14.51
CA GLU A 291 6.91 18.34 -15.93
C GLU A 291 5.46 17.95 -16.20
N VAL A 292 5.00 16.79 -15.70
CA VAL A 292 3.60 16.37 -15.81
C VAL A 292 2.67 17.33 -15.06
N GLY A 293 3.09 17.88 -13.92
CA GLY A 293 2.34 18.90 -13.19
C GLY A 293 2.15 20.17 -14.00
N LYS A 294 3.20 20.65 -14.70
CA LYS A 294 3.11 21.81 -15.60
C LYS A 294 2.19 21.55 -16.80
N GLU A 295 2.18 20.33 -17.33
CA GLU A 295 1.32 19.97 -18.47
C GLU A 295 -0.15 19.83 -18.09
N THR A 296 -0.43 19.25 -16.93
CA THR A 296 -1.80 18.80 -16.57
C THR A 296 -2.49 19.70 -15.55
N GLY A 297 -1.73 20.41 -14.71
CA GLY A 297 -2.23 21.11 -13.52
C GLY A 297 -2.68 20.19 -12.37
N LEU A 298 -2.51 18.86 -12.50
CA LEU A 298 -3.04 17.86 -11.56
C LEU A 298 -1.96 17.23 -10.68
N VAL A 299 -0.67 17.54 -10.87
CA VAL A 299 0.42 16.93 -10.10
C VAL A 299 1.23 18.00 -9.37
N LYS A 300 1.47 17.78 -8.07
CA LYS A 300 2.35 18.64 -7.26
C LYS A 300 3.32 17.77 -6.45
N VAL A 301 4.58 18.20 -6.39
CA VAL A 301 5.64 17.46 -5.69
C VAL A 301 5.99 18.17 -4.39
N ALA A 302 5.90 17.43 -3.28
CA ALA A 302 6.29 17.87 -1.95
C ALA A 302 7.82 17.87 -1.81
N GLU A 303 8.38 18.95 -1.28
CA GLU A 303 9.82 19.02 -1.00
C GLU A 303 10.17 18.24 0.27
N PHE A 304 9.44 18.53 1.36
CA PHE A 304 9.49 17.76 2.59
C PHE A 304 8.29 16.83 2.68
N TYR A 305 8.42 15.76 3.45
CA TYR A 305 7.35 14.79 3.64
C TYR A 305 6.02 15.43 4.09
N HIS A 306 6.07 16.40 5.00
CA HIS A 306 4.87 17.09 5.50
C HIS A 306 4.24 18.05 4.48
N ASP A 307 4.98 18.49 3.45
CA ASP A 307 4.43 19.33 2.39
C ASP A 307 3.41 18.61 1.52
N LEU A 308 3.29 17.27 1.64
CA LEU A 308 2.21 16.50 1.01
C LEU A 308 0.84 17.09 1.35
N VAL A 309 0.63 17.52 2.59
CA VAL A 309 -0.64 18.13 3.03
C VAL A 309 -0.91 19.42 2.25
N ASN A 310 0.08 20.31 2.18
CA ASN A 310 -0.02 21.57 1.45
C ASN A 310 -0.25 21.32 -0.04
N CYS A 311 0.41 20.30 -0.61
CA CYS A 311 0.22 19.94 -2.02
C CYS A 311 -1.22 19.52 -2.32
N ILE A 312 -1.84 18.70 -1.46
CA ILE A 312 -3.24 18.28 -1.61
C ILE A 312 -4.20 19.45 -1.44
N GLU A 313 -3.96 20.34 -0.48
CA GLU A 313 -4.76 21.53 -0.28
C GLU A 313 -4.70 22.49 -1.48
N GLU A 314 -3.51 22.77 -1.99
CA GLU A 314 -3.31 23.64 -3.17
C GLU A 314 -3.85 23.04 -4.46
N LEU A 315 -3.87 21.71 -4.58
CA LEU A 315 -4.51 20.99 -5.68
C LEU A 315 -6.05 21.01 -5.61
N GLY A 316 -6.63 21.58 -4.54
CA GLY A 316 -8.07 21.78 -4.41
C GLY A 316 -8.86 20.54 -4.01
N VAL A 317 -8.20 19.54 -3.40
CA VAL A 317 -8.92 18.35 -2.89
C VAL A 317 -9.71 18.74 -1.64
N GLU A 318 -11.03 18.62 -1.71
CA GLU A 318 -11.92 18.93 -0.59
C GLU A 318 -11.62 18.04 0.64
N ARG A 319 -11.79 18.62 1.84
CA ARG A 319 -11.68 17.90 3.10
C ARG A 319 -12.92 17.03 3.30
N ASP A 320 -12.72 15.84 3.87
CA ASP A 320 -13.80 14.91 4.21
C ASP A 320 -14.43 15.23 5.58
N PHE A 321 -13.70 15.92 6.46
CA PHE A 321 -14.12 16.33 7.80
C PHE A 321 -13.26 17.50 8.33
N GLU A 322 -13.51 17.95 9.56
CA GLU A 322 -12.85 19.12 10.15
C GLU A 322 -11.32 18.95 10.30
N ASP A 323 -10.58 20.03 10.05
CA ASP A 323 -9.14 20.14 10.32
C ASP A 323 -8.92 20.35 11.83
N SER A 324 -8.28 19.41 12.51
CA SER A 324 -8.06 19.48 13.96
C SER A 324 -6.97 20.47 14.37
N THR A 325 -6.12 20.87 13.42
CA THR A 325 -5.06 21.87 13.61
C THR A 325 -5.07 22.88 12.46
N PRO A 326 -6.10 23.76 12.41
CA PRO A 326 -6.25 24.74 11.33
C PRO A 326 -4.98 25.57 11.13
N GLU A 327 -4.69 25.87 9.85
CA GLU A 327 -3.48 26.59 9.42
C GLU A 327 -2.15 25.89 9.81
N GLY A 328 -2.19 24.63 10.23
CA GLY A 328 -0.99 23.88 10.64
C GLY A 328 -0.36 24.36 11.94
N ARG A 329 -1.08 25.14 12.76
CA ARG A 329 -0.58 25.64 14.05
C ARG A 329 -0.67 24.53 15.10
N VAL A 330 0.48 23.94 15.44
CA VAL A 330 0.57 22.85 16.43
C VAL A 330 1.42 23.31 17.61
N GLN A 331 0.89 23.15 18.82
CA GLN A 331 1.63 23.37 20.07
C GLN A 331 2.06 22.04 20.68
N PRO A 332 3.21 21.98 21.39
CA PRO A 332 3.58 20.80 22.12
C PRO A 332 2.61 20.59 23.30
N LEU A 333 2.38 19.33 23.70
CA LEU A 333 1.59 19.02 24.91
C LEU A 333 2.24 19.58 26.18
N TYR A 334 3.57 19.68 26.19
CA TYR A 334 4.37 20.17 27.30
C TYR A 334 5.51 21.01 26.75
N SER A 335 5.80 22.15 27.38
CA SER A 335 7.04 22.91 27.16
C SER A 335 7.55 23.38 28.52
N THR A 336 8.83 23.10 28.78
CA THR A 336 9.55 23.62 29.96
C THR A 336 10.50 24.76 29.57
N ILE A 337 10.41 25.26 28.34
CA ILE A 337 11.26 26.33 27.82
C ILE A 337 10.38 27.44 27.24
N ASP A 338 10.74 28.68 27.57
CA ASP A 338 10.18 29.84 26.90
C ASP A 338 10.92 30.06 25.58
N PRO A 339 10.21 30.14 24.44
CA PRO A 339 10.87 30.27 23.14
C PRO A 339 11.52 31.64 22.92
N GLU A 340 11.14 32.67 23.67
CA GLU A 340 11.74 34.01 23.54
C GLU A 340 12.99 34.13 24.41
N SER A 341 12.90 33.72 25.68
CA SER A 341 14.03 33.86 26.62
C SER A 341 15.02 32.70 26.58
N CYS A 342 14.61 31.54 26.07
CA CYS A 342 15.35 30.27 26.17
C CYS A 342 15.58 29.82 27.63
N GLU A 343 14.84 30.39 28.59
CA GLU A 343 14.93 30.04 29.99
C GLU A 343 13.93 28.93 30.35
N PHE A 344 14.29 28.15 31.37
CA PHE A 344 13.40 27.15 31.94
C PHE A 344 12.16 27.84 32.53
N LYS A 345 10.98 27.39 32.10
CA LYS A 345 9.68 27.86 32.56
C LYS A 345 8.95 26.67 33.20
N GLY A 346 9.21 26.46 34.48
CA GLY A 346 8.51 25.48 35.30
C GLY A 346 8.34 26.02 36.71
N ASP A 347 7.28 25.58 37.38
CA ASP A 347 7.02 25.87 38.80
C ASP A 347 7.96 25.12 39.75
#